data_AF-A0A9P6ABY2-F1
#
_entry.id   AF-A0A9P6ABY2-F1
#
_cell.length_a   1.000
_cell.length_b   1.000
_cell.length_c   1.000
_cell.angle_alpha   90.00
_cell.angle_beta   90.00
_cell.angle_gamma   90.00
#
_symmetry.space_group_name_H-M   'P 1'
#
loop_
_entity.id
_entity.type
_entity.pdbx_description
1 polymer ?
#
loop_
_entity_poly.entity_id
_entity_poly.type
_entity_poly.pdbx_seq_one_letter_code
_entity_poly.pdbx_strand_id
1 'polypeptide(L)'
;MKAAENPNQPYYPWESLEEFELVDWLASSGLLQVKINKFLALAWTQHSPLSFHTAKSMYECIEKYMPKAPGWKRKTIILDDTLTEPQTFLY
;
A
#
# COMPACT_ATOMS: atom_id res chain seq x y z
N MET A 1 -20.15 -1.83 -7.61
CA MET A 1 -20.61 -3.03 -6.88
C MET A 1 -19.42 -3.52 -6.06
N LYS A 2 -19.55 -3.85 -4.76
CA LYS A 2 -18.39 -4.34 -4.00
C LYS A 2 -18.00 -5.73 -4.52
N ALA A 3 -16.82 -5.87 -5.10
CA ALA A 3 -16.25 -7.18 -5.41
C ALA A 3 -16.11 -7.97 -4.09
N ALA A 4 -16.62 -9.20 -4.06
CA ALA A 4 -16.48 -10.09 -2.92
C ALA A 4 -15.00 -10.45 -2.73
N GLU A 5 -14.54 -10.56 -1.48
CA GLU A 5 -13.20 -11.07 -1.15
C GLU A 5 -13.06 -12.49 -1.70
N ASN A 6 -12.51 -12.61 -2.91
CA ASN A 6 -12.22 -13.88 -3.55
C ASN A 6 -10.72 -14.16 -3.36
N PRO A 7 -10.31 -15.23 -2.66
CA PRO A 7 -8.90 -15.58 -2.48
C PRO A 7 -8.18 -15.90 -3.80
N ASN A 8 -8.91 -16.02 -4.90
CA ASN A 8 -8.41 -16.28 -6.25
C ASN A 8 -8.29 -15.02 -7.12
N GLN A 9 -8.49 -13.83 -6.56
CA GLN A 9 -8.49 -12.57 -7.31
C GLN A 9 -7.29 -11.71 -6.88
N PRO A 10 -6.12 -11.86 -7.53
CA PRO A 10 -4.86 -11.28 -7.07
C PRO A 10 -4.84 -9.75 -7.09
N TYR A 11 -5.79 -9.13 -7.80
CA TYR A 11 -5.94 -7.69 -7.94
C TYR A 11 -6.98 -7.10 -6.96
N TYR A 12 -7.59 -7.90 -6.07
CA TYR A 12 -8.43 -7.36 -5.00
C TYR A 12 -7.60 -6.39 -4.14
N PRO A 13 -8.10 -5.17 -3.82
CA PRO A 13 -9.51 -4.71 -3.81
C PRO A 13 -10.01 -4.04 -5.09
N TRP A 14 -9.23 -4.03 -6.16
CA TRP A 14 -9.50 -3.30 -7.40
C TRP A 14 -10.48 -4.05 -8.32
N GLU A 15 -11.16 -3.32 -9.19
CA GLU A 15 -12.18 -3.87 -10.11
C GLU A 15 -11.54 -4.70 -11.24
N SER A 16 -10.31 -4.38 -11.66
CA SER A 16 -9.60 -5.09 -12.73
C SER A 16 -8.10 -5.20 -12.50
N LEU A 17 -7.45 -6.09 -13.27
CA LEU A 17 -5.99 -6.19 -13.29
C LEU A 17 -5.34 -4.91 -13.81
N GLU A 18 -5.94 -4.27 -14.83
CA GLU A 18 -5.45 -3.01 -15.40
C GLU A 18 -5.50 -1.87 -14.36
N GLU A 19 -6.55 -1.84 -13.54
CA GLU A 19 -6.65 -0.90 -12.43
C GLU A 19 -5.55 -1.16 -11.39
N PHE A 20 -5.30 -2.43 -11.05
CA PHE A 20 -4.22 -2.78 -10.13
C PHE A 20 -2.84 -2.36 -10.66
N GLU A 21 -2.54 -2.61 -11.94
CA GLU A 21 -1.27 -2.19 -12.56
C GLU A 21 -1.11 -0.66 -12.53
N LEU A 22 -2.19 0.09 -12.79
CA LEU A 22 -2.17 1.54 -12.69
C LEU A 22 -1.88 1.99 -11.25
N VAL A 23 -2.53 1.37 -10.25
CA VAL A 23 -2.31 1.69 -8.84
C VAL A 23 -0.88 1.36 -8.41
N ASP A 24 -0.36 0.20 -8.79
CA ASP A 24 1.01 -0.22 -8.48
C ASP A 24 2.03 0.76 -9.06
N TRP A 25 1.84 1.17 -10.31
CA TRP A 25 2.68 2.18 -10.95
C TRP A 25 2.57 3.54 -10.25
N LEU A 26 1.36 4.01 -9.94
CA LEU A 26 1.15 5.28 -9.24
C LEU A 26 1.80 5.27 -7.84
N ALA A 27 1.66 4.17 -7.10
CA ALA A 27 2.26 4.02 -5.78
C ALA A 27 3.81 3.99 -5.83
N SER A 28 4.37 3.30 -6.82
CA SER A 28 5.82 3.14 -7.00
C SER A 28 6.51 4.35 -7.63
N SER A 29 5.76 5.21 -8.32
CA SER A 29 6.30 6.37 -9.07
C SER A 29 6.87 7.50 -8.21
N GLY A 30 6.64 7.49 -6.89
CA GLY A 30 7.07 8.57 -5.99
C GLY A 30 6.38 9.91 -6.27
N LEU A 31 5.26 9.91 -6.99
CA LEU A 31 4.51 11.12 -7.30
C LEU A 31 3.87 11.71 -6.04
N LEU A 32 3.93 13.03 -5.91
CA LEU A 32 3.17 13.76 -4.90
C LEU A 32 1.67 13.50 -5.08
N GLN A 33 0.94 13.32 -3.98
CA GLN A 33 -0.52 13.11 -4.00
C GLN A 33 -1.27 14.19 -4.80
N VAL A 34 -0.78 15.44 -4.79
CA VAL A 34 -1.34 16.54 -5.58
C VAL A 34 -1.22 16.28 -7.09
N LYS A 35 -0.12 15.70 -7.56
CA LYS A 35 0.06 15.33 -8.97
C LYS A 35 -0.82 14.13 -9.35
N ILE A 36 -0.96 13.17 -8.45
CA ILE A 36 -1.88 12.03 -8.65
C ILE A 36 -3.32 12.53 -8.76
N ASN A 37 -3.75 13.45 -7.89
CA ASN A 37 -5.07 14.08 -7.99
C ASN A 37 -5.27 14.84 -9.31
N LYS A 38 -4.23 15.55 -9.80
CA LYS A 38 -4.28 16.19 -11.11
C LYS A 38 -4.42 15.18 -12.25
N PHE A 39 -3.71 14.06 -12.18
CA PHE A 39 -3.83 12.96 -13.13
C PHE A 39 -5.26 12.39 -13.13
N LEU A 40 -5.83 12.12 -11.95
CA LEU A 40 -7.20 11.61 -11.81
C LEU A 40 -8.28 12.63 -12.25
N ALA A 41 -7.95 13.92 -12.27
CA ALA A 41 -8.83 14.97 -12.78
C ALA A 41 -8.79 15.13 -14.31
N LEU A 42 -7.94 14.38 -15.04
CA LEU A 42 -7.92 14.42 -16.50
C LEU A 42 -9.24 13.85 -17.07
N ALA A 43 -9.69 14.40 -18.20
CA ALA A 43 -10.91 13.92 -18.85
C ALA A 43 -10.87 12.41 -19.15
N TRP A 44 -9.69 11.91 -19.55
CA TRP A 44 -9.49 10.48 -19.81
C TRP A 44 -9.76 9.62 -18.56
N THR A 45 -9.19 9.98 -17.41
CA THR A 45 -9.38 9.24 -16.16
C THR A 45 -10.80 9.39 -15.59
N GLN A 46 -11.48 10.49 -15.87
CA GLN A 46 -12.88 10.70 -15.47
C GLN A 46 -13.87 9.83 -16.26
N HIS A 47 -13.51 9.44 -17.48
CA HIS A 47 -14.31 8.52 -18.29
C HIS A 47 -13.98 7.04 -18.01
N SER A 48 -12.88 6.75 -17.32
CA SER A 48 -12.50 5.40 -16.91
C SER A 48 -13.27 4.96 -15.65
N PRO A 49 -13.71 3.70 -15.58
CA PRO A 49 -14.32 3.14 -14.38
C PRO A 49 -13.22 2.82 -13.33
N LEU A 50 -12.74 3.85 -12.64
CA LEU A 50 -11.82 3.68 -11.51
C LEU A 50 -12.61 3.58 -10.20
N SER A 51 -12.22 2.64 -9.35
CA SER A 51 -12.69 2.42 -7.99
C SER A 51 -12.34 3.56 -7.02
N PHE A 52 -11.47 4.48 -7.44
CA PHE A 52 -11.01 5.62 -6.64
C PHE A 52 -10.96 6.90 -7.47
N HIS A 53 -11.28 8.03 -6.83
CA HIS A 53 -11.30 9.35 -7.47
C HIS A 53 -10.30 10.34 -6.85
N THR A 54 -9.56 9.92 -5.82
CA THR A 54 -8.58 10.75 -5.14
C THR A 54 -7.39 9.89 -4.74
N ALA A 55 -6.19 10.48 -4.76
CA ALA A 55 -4.97 9.84 -4.26
C ALA A 55 -5.16 9.36 -2.81
N LYS A 56 -5.85 10.15 -1.98
CA LYS A 56 -6.17 9.79 -0.60
C LYS A 56 -6.97 8.49 -0.50
N SER A 57 -8.08 8.37 -1.24
CA SER A 57 -8.89 7.14 -1.22
C SER A 57 -8.13 5.92 -1.74
N MET A 58 -7.24 6.13 -2.71
CA MET A 58 -6.33 5.09 -3.21
C MET A 58 -5.42 4.59 -2.09
N TYR A 59 -4.71 5.49 -1.38
CA TYR A 59 -3.83 5.12 -0.29
C TYR A 59 -4.57 4.53 0.92
N GLU A 60 -5.75 5.05 1.28
CA GLU A 60 -6.59 4.46 2.34
C GLU A 60 -7.00 3.02 2.00
N CYS A 61 -7.29 2.74 0.73
CA CYS A 61 -7.56 1.40 0.25
C CYS A 61 -6.30 0.51 0.40
N ILE A 62 -5.16 0.98 -0.10
CA ILE A 62 -3.88 0.27 0.03
C ILE A 62 -3.57 -0.05 1.49
N GLU A 63 -3.65 0.92 2.40
CA GLU A 63 -3.37 0.73 3.83
C GLU A 63 -4.34 -0.25 4.50
N LYS A 64 -5.61 -0.26 4.07
CA LYS A 64 -6.63 -1.16 4.62
C LYS A 64 -6.41 -2.62 4.19
N TYR A 65 -6.01 -2.84 2.95
CA TYR A 65 -5.93 -4.17 2.35
C TYR A 65 -4.52 -4.77 2.37
N MET A 66 -3.48 -3.94 2.49
CA MET A 66 -2.14 -4.45 2.72
C MET A 66 -2.08 -5.17 4.08
N PRO A 67 -1.37 -6.31 4.17
CA PRO A 67 -1.07 -6.90 5.45
C PRO A 67 -0.37 -5.83 6.28
N LYS A 68 -0.88 -5.60 7.51
CA LYS A 68 -0.20 -4.71 8.45
C LYS A 68 1.26 -5.12 8.46
N ALA A 69 2.15 -4.13 8.28
CA ALA A 69 3.58 -4.35 8.37
C ALA A 69 3.86 -5.24 9.58
N PRO A 70 4.74 -6.26 9.45
CA PRO A 70 5.10 -7.08 10.59
C PRO A 70 5.44 -6.12 11.72
N GLY A 71 4.72 -6.19 12.83
CA GLY A 71 4.95 -5.30 13.95
C GLY A 71 6.34 -5.61 14.48
N TRP A 72 7.34 -4.92 13.96
CA TRP A 72 8.76 -5.14 14.25
C TRP A 72 8.90 -5.25 15.76
N LYS A 73 9.23 -6.45 16.26
CA LYS A 73 9.39 -6.68 17.68
C LYS A 73 10.83 -6.35 18.01
N ARG A 74 11.01 -5.33 18.85
CA ARG A 74 12.32 -5.00 19.42
C ARG A 74 12.54 -5.89 20.65
N LYS A 75 13.60 -6.69 20.65
CA LYS A 75 14.09 -7.35 21.88
C LYS A 75 15.51 -6.89 22.15
N THR A 76 15.70 -6.31 23.33
CA THR A 76 17.03 -6.04 23.88
C THR A 76 17.46 -7.30 24.62
N ILE A 77 18.57 -7.90 24.20
CA ILE A 77 19.18 -9.04 24.88
C ILE A 77 20.44 -8.52 25.57
N ILE A 78 20.55 -8.77 26.87
CA ILE A 78 21.78 -8.52 27.63
C ILE A 78 22.49 -9.88 27.69
N LEU A 79 23.66 -10.00 27.05
CA LEU A 79 24.51 -11.17 27.19
C LEU A 79 25.37 -10.98 28.44
N ASP A 80 25.28 -11.91 29.39
CA ASP A 80 26.00 -11.80 30.67
C ASP A 80 27.53 -11.97 30.56
N ASP A 81 28.05 -12.51 29.45
CA ASP A 81 29.40 -13.08 29.48
C ASP A 81 30.38 -12.64 28.38
N THR A 82 30.07 -11.59 27.60
CA THR A 82 31.07 -10.76 26.89
C THR A 82 30.37 -9.74 25.98
N LEU A 83 30.86 -8.49 26.04
CA LEU A 83 30.44 -7.26 25.33
C LEU A 83 29.59 -6.31 26.19
N THR A 84 30.25 -5.25 26.63
CA THR A 84 29.76 -4.12 27.45
C THR A 84 28.65 -3.28 26.78
N GLU A 85 28.16 -3.67 25.60
CA GLU A 85 27.16 -2.90 24.85
C GLU A 85 25.90 -3.74 24.54
N PRO A 86 24.70 -3.28 24.92
CA PRO A 86 23.45 -3.98 24.66
C PRO A 86 23.15 -4.04 23.17
N GLN A 87 22.94 -5.24 22.64
CA GLN A 87 22.56 -5.43 21.24
C GLN A 87 21.04 -5.32 21.06
N THR A 88 20.62 -4.54 20.07
CA THR A 88 19.20 -4.40 19.70
C THR A 88 18.91 -5.24 18.46
N PHE A 89 18.07 -6.26 18.62
CA PHE A 89 17.57 -7.06 17.51
C PHE A 89 16.19 -6.59 17.08
N LEU A 90 16.00 -6.52 15.76
CA LEU A 90 14.75 -6.20 15.09
C LEU A 90 14.30 -7.45 14.32
N TYR A 91 13.16 -8.05 14.70
CA TYR A 91 12.61 -9.27 14.07
C TYR A 91 11.08 -9.28 14.03
#